data_AF-T0H6Y0-F1
#
_entry.id   AF-T0H6Y0-F1
#
_cell.length_a   1.000
_cell.length_b   1.000
_cell.length_c   1.000
_cell.angle_alpha   90.00
_cell.angle_beta   90.00
_cell.angle_gamma   90.00
#
_symmetry.space_group_name_H-M   'P 1'
#
loop_
_entity.id
_entity.type
_entity.pdbx_description
1 polymer ?
#
loop_
_entity_poly.entity_id
_entity_poly.type
_entity_poly.pdbx_seq_one_letter_code
_entity_poly.pdbx_strand_id
1 'polypeptide(L)'
;MRLGAGTIADSLLFGREKVRGHTDFSDFWPHYLREHARPGTRAMHYAGTSLALLLAGMLPLAGRWWMIPALPLAGYGFAWISHSLIERNRPATFRHPLWSLRADLRMWYRFVTGRMKHELAIAGVRPDGSIDPAKQRPL
;
A
#
# COMPACT_ATOMS: atom_id res chain seq x y z
N MET A 1 -5.69 -15.18 49.69
CA MET A 1 -6.45 -14.19 48.90
C MET A 1 -5.71 -12.86 48.97
N ARG A 2 -4.82 -12.56 48.02
CA ARG A 2 -4.08 -11.29 47.91
C ARG A 2 -4.61 -10.56 46.69
N LEU A 3 -5.32 -9.46 46.92
CA LEU A 3 -5.71 -8.51 45.88
C LEU A 3 -4.49 -7.64 45.56
N GLY A 4 -3.89 -7.83 44.39
CA GLY A 4 -2.85 -6.95 43.87
C GLY A 4 -3.48 -5.69 43.30
N ALA A 5 -3.24 -4.56 43.96
CA ALA A 5 -3.59 -3.24 43.45
C ALA A 5 -2.68 -2.92 42.25
N GLY A 6 -3.23 -3.01 41.04
CA GLY A 6 -2.58 -2.47 39.85
C GLY A 6 -2.55 -0.95 39.94
N THR A 7 -1.37 -0.38 40.15
CA THR A 7 -1.17 1.07 40.22
C THR A 7 -1.30 1.70 38.83
N ILE A 8 -1.81 2.93 38.79
CA ILE A 8 -1.89 3.90 37.67
C ILE A 8 -0.61 4.03 36.80
N ALA A 9 0.52 3.47 37.24
CA ALA A 9 1.77 3.37 36.48
C ALA A 9 1.70 2.32 35.35
N ASP A 10 0.95 1.22 35.52
CA ASP A 10 0.81 0.18 34.47
C ASP A 10 0.05 0.72 33.25
N SER A 11 -0.93 1.60 33.46
CA SER A 11 -1.67 2.28 32.39
C SER A 11 -0.83 3.29 31.60
N LEU A 12 0.29 3.78 32.14
CA LEU A 12 1.19 4.74 31.47
C LEU A 12 2.29 4.04 30.67
N LEU A 13 2.69 2.82 31.03
CA LEU A 13 3.60 1.99 30.23
C LEU A 13 2.91 1.39 29.00
N PHE A 14 1.59 1.24 29.04
CA PHE A 14 0.78 0.77 27.90
C PHE A 14 0.40 1.88 26.90
N GLY A 15 0.81 3.13 27.18
CA GLY A 15 0.28 4.34 26.54
C GLY A 15 1.26 5.12 25.68
N ARG A 16 2.11 4.47 24.87
CA ARG A 16 2.75 5.10 23.68
C ARG A 16 3.51 4.07 22.83
N GLU A 17 2.80 3.21 22.11
CA GLU A 17 3.41 2.69 20.88
C GLU A 17 3.56 3.88 19.92
N LYS A 18 4.80 4.38 19.80
CA LYS A 18 5.17 5.28 18.69
C LYS A 18 4.74 4.57 17.40
N VAL A 19 3.86 5.20 16.63
CA VAL A 19 3.63 4.84 15.22
C VAL A 19 5.00 4.85 14.55
N ARG A 20 5.58 3.67 14.32
CA ARG A 20 6.95 3.53 13.81
C ARG A 20 6.85 3.31 12.32
N GLY A 21 6.76 4.44 11.60
CA GLY A 21 6.86 4.44 10.15
C GLY A 21 8.01 3.54 9.68
N HIS A 22 7.76 2.79 8.62
CA HIS A 22 8.70 1.79 8.14
C HIS A 22 10.06 2.44 7.81
N THR A 23 11.17 1.81 8.24
CA THR A 23 12.54 2.31 8.04
C THR A 23 13.26 1.64 6.87
N ASP A 24 12.74 0.50 6.40
CA ASP A 24 13.19 -0.16 5.17
C ASP A 24 12.01 -0.49 4.22
N PHE A 25 12.29 -0.50 2.91
CA PHE A 25 11.31 -0.87 1.90
C PHE A 25 10.89 -2.35 1.99
N SER A 26 11.78 -3.24 2.46
CA SER A 26 11.46 -4.65 2.71
C SER A 26 10.37 -4.82 3.76
N ASP A 27 10.31 -3.92 4.75
CA ASP A 27 9.28 -3.93 5.79
C ASP A 27 7.98 -3.27 5.29
N PHE A 28 8.12 -2.24 4.45
CA PHE A 28 6.98 -1.57 3.83
C PHE A 28 6.26 -2.47 2.82
N TRP A 29 6.98 -3.26 2.03
CA TRP A 29 6.39 -4.00 0.92
C TRP A 29 5.28 -4.99 1.34
N PRO A 30 5.47 -5.86 2.36
CA PRO A 30 4.40 -6.71 2.87
C PRO A 30 3.22 -5.92 3.45
N HIS A 31 3.49 -4.78 4.12
CA HIS A 31 2.42 -3.90 4.61
C HIS A 31 1.61 -3.31 3.45
N TYR A 32 2.28 -2.76 2.45
CA TYR A 32 1.66 -2.25 1.24
C TYR A 32 0.80 -3.31 0.55
N LEU A 33 1.28 -4.55 0.39
CA LEU A 33 0.48 -5.61 -0.23
C LEU A 33 -0.79 -5.96 0.55
N ARG A 34 -0.75 -5.87 1.89
CA ARG A 34 -1.94 -6.05 2.74
C ARG A 34 -2.94 -4.91 2.60
N GLU A 35 -2.48 -3.68 2.38
CA GLU A 35 -3.35 -2.55 2.03
C GLU A 35 -3.94 -2.66 0.61
N HIS A 36 -3.56 -3.69 -0.16
CA HIS A 36 -4.09 -4.01 -1.50
C HIS A 36 -4.52 -5.49 -1.56
N ALA A 37 -5.10 -5.99 -0.47
CA ALA A 37 -5.45 -7.40 -0.33
C ALA A 37 -6.55 -7.82 -1.29
N ARG A 38 -7.47 -6.92 -1.64
CA ARG A 38 -8.57 -7.21 -2.56
C ARG A 38 -8.13 -7.17 -4.04
N PRO A 39 -8.53 -8.15 -4.88
CA PRO A 39 -8.19 -8.15 -6.30
C PRO A 39 -8.65 -6.88 -7.05
N GLY A 40 -9.82 -6.34 -6.71
CA GLY A 40 -10.34 -5.11 -7.31
C GLY A 40 -9.45 -3.90 -7.03
N THR A 41 -8.89 -3.79 -5.82
CA THR A 41 -7.94 -2.71 -5.49
C THR A 41 -6.71 -2.79 -6.38
N ARG A 42 -6.13 -3.98 -6.49
CA ARG A 42 -4.95 -4.19 -7.34
C ARG A 42 -5.24 -3.91 -8.82
N ALA A 43 -6.40 -4.34 -9.33
CA ALA A 43 -6.78 -4.11 -10.72
C ALA A 43 -6.86 -2.61 -11.07
N MET A 44 -7.45 -1.80 -10.18
CA MET A 44 -7.50 -0.34 -10.36
C MET A 44 -6.11 0.28 -10.34
N HIS A 45 -5.22 -0.17 -9.46
CA HIS A 45 -3.83 0.27 -9.46
C HIS A 45 -3.11 -0.13 -10.75
N TYR A 46 -3.32 -1.35 -11.26
CA TYR A 46 -2.73 -1.77 -12.54
C TYR A 46 -3.17 -0.88 -13.70
N ALA A 47 -4.46 -0.53 -13.76
CA ALA A 47 -4.99 0.37 -14.77
C ALA A 47 -4.35 1.77 -14.66
N GLY A 48 -4.35 2.36 -13.45
CA GLY A 48 -3.77 3.67 -13.19
C GLY A 48 -2.27 3.74 -13.49
N THR A 49 -1.50 2.75 -13.03
CA THR A 49 -0.05 2.66 -13.31
C THR A 49 0.22 2.47 -14.80
N SER A 50 -0.54 1.62 -15.50
CA SER A 50 -0.37 1.43 -16.95
C SER A 50 -0.64 2.72 -17.72
N LEU A 51 -1.69 3.45 -17.37
CA LEU A 51 -2.02 4.74 -17.98
C LEU A 51 -0.92 5.78 -17.70
N ALA A 52 -0.43 5.85 -16.47
CA ALA A 52 0.67 6.76 -16.12
C ALA A 52 1.96 6.44 -16.89
N LEU A 53 2.33 5.15 -17.02
CA LEU A 53 3.50 4.73 -17.80
C LEU A 53 3.34 5.03 -19.30
N LEU A 54 2.16 4.79 -19.86
CA LEU A 54 1.86 5.13 -21.26
C LEU A 54 1.98 6.64 -21.51
N LEU A 55 1.39 7.46 -20.62
CA LEU A 55 1.51 8.92 -20.70
C LEU A 55 2.97 9.36 -20.59
N ALA A 56 3.74 8.78 -19.67
CA ALA A 56 5.16 9.11 -19.48
C ALA A 56 6.00 8.80 -20.73
N GLY A 57 5.72 7.68 -21.42
CA GLY A 57 6.40 7.30 -22.65
C GLY A 57 6.03 8.18 -23.85
N MET A 58 4.78 8.65 -23.92
CA MET A 58 4.29 9.48 -25.04
C MET A 58 4.64 10.97 -24.88
N LEU A 59 4.85 11.44 -23.65
CA LEU A 59 5.10 12.85 -23.34
C LEU A 59 6.28 13.47 -24.13
N PRO A 60 7.45 12.81 -24.22
CA PRO A 60 8.59 13.37 -24.95
C PRO A 60 8.35 13.38 -26.46
N LEU A 61 7.68 12.34 -26.98
CA LEU A 61 7.36 12.23 -28.41
C LEU A 61 6.41 13.34 -28.87
N ALA A 62 5.50 13.75 -27.99
CA ALA A 62 4.51 14.78 -28.28
C ALA A 62 4.97 16.20 -27.89
N GLY A 63 6.14 16.37 -27.26
CA GLY A 63 6.67 17.66 -26.81
C GLY A 63 5.82 18.37 -25.75
N ARG A 64 4.90 17.66 -25.08
CA ARG A 64 3.85 18.24 -24.22
C ARG A 64 4.22 18.19 -22.74
N TRP A 65 5.36 18.73 -22.38
CA TRP A 65 5.86 18.72 -20.99
C TRP A 65 4.91 19.39 -19.97
N TRP A 66 4.03 20.28 -20.42
CA TRP A 66 2.98 20.86 -19.56
C TRP A 66 1.97 19.81 -19.04
N MET A 67 1.91 18.61 -19.63
CA MET A 67 1.06 17.50 -19.19
C MET A 67 1.71 16.61 -18.10
N ILE A 68 2.92 16.93 -17.60
CA ILE A 68 3.53 16.20 -16.46
C ILE A 68 2.54 16.02 -15.28
N PRO A 69 1.73 17.01 -14.87
CA PRO A 69 0.77 16.83 -13.78
C PRO A 69 -0.32 15.77 -14.04
N ALA A 70 -0.55 15.38 -15.30
CA ALA A 70 -1.49 14.31 -15.63
C ALA A 70 -0.99 12.91 -15.18
N LEU A 71 0.33 12.74 -14.99
CA LEU A 71 0.93 11.48 -14.53
C LEU A 71 0.46 11.09 -13.12
N PRO A 72 0.65 11.92 -12.08
CA PRO A 72 0.13 11.60 -10.75
C PRO A 72 -1.40 11.58 -10.72
N LEU A 73 -2.08 12.39 -11.53
CA LEU A 73 -3.55 12.37 -11.59
C LEU A 73 -4.08 11.02 -12.11
N ALA A 74 -3.48 10.50 -13.18
CA ALA A 74 -3.82 9.20 -13.75
C ALA A 74 -3.52 8.05 -12.78
N GLY A 75 -2.41 8.11 -12.03
CA GLY A 75 -2.10 7.11 -11.02
C GLY A 75 -3.01 7.20 -9.79
N TYR A 76 -3.06 8.36 -9.14
CA TYR A 76 -3.74 8.54 -7.86
C TYR A 76 -5.26 8.51 -7.96
N GLY A 77 -5.85 8.96 -9.07
CA GLY A 77 -7.30 8.93 -9.25
C GLY A 77 -7.86 7.50 -9.11
N PHE A 78 -7.28 6.55 -9.84
CA PHE A 78 -7.69 5.14 -9.75
C PHE A 78 -7.39 4.55 -8.36
N ALA A 79 -6.20 4.83 -7.82
CA ALA A 79 -5.77 4.30 -6.53
C ALA A 79 -6.67 4.74 -5.37
N TRP A 80 -6.98 6.03 -5.28
CA TRP A 80 -7.82 6.57 -4.21
C TRP A 80 -9.26 6.06 -4.28
N ILE A 81 -9.82 5.94 -5.50
CA ILE A 81 -11.15 5.36 -5.70
C ILE A 81 -11.17 3.92 -5.19
N SER A 82 -10.17 3.09 -5.54
CA SER A 82 -10.13 1.72 -5.06
C SER A 82 -9.95 1.60 -3.55
N HIS A 83 -9.07 2.39 -2.95
CA HIS A 83 -8.90 2.38 -1.50
C HIS A 83 -10.18 2.79 -0.77
N SER A 84 -10.93 3.74 -1.32
CA SER A 84 -12.15 4.26 -0.69
C SER A 84 -13.34 3.30 -0.85
N LEU A 85 -13.54 2.74 -2.05
CA LEU A 85 -14.73 1.94 -2.38
C LEU A 85 -14.52 0.44 -2.15
N ILE A 86 -13.34 -0.08 -2.49
CA ILE A 86 -13.05 -1.50 -2.51
C ILE A 86 -12.37 -1.91 -1.22
N GLU A 87 -11.22 -1.33 -0.88
CA GLU A 87 -10.44 -1.76 0.29
C GLU A 87 -11.00 -1.22 1.61
N ARG A 88 -11.53 0.01 1.57
CA ARG A 88 -12.03 0.80 2.71
C ARG A 88 -10.94 1.08 3.75
N ASN A 89 -9.76 1.47 3.29
CA ASN A 89 -8.63 1.89 4.11
C ASN A 89 -8.11 3.27 3.67
N ARG A 90 -7.17 3.82 4.45
CA ARG A 90 -6.45 5.05 4.06
C ARG A 90 -5.17 4.68 3.31
N PRO A 91 -4.98 5.16 2.07
CA PRO A 91 -3.79 4.90 1.28
C PRO A 91 -2.48 5.13 2.05
N ALA A 92 -1.54 4.19 1.93
CA ALA A 92 -0.20 4.32 2.49
C ALA A 92 0.55 5.55 1.94
N THR A 93 0.18 6.02 0.74
CA THR A 93 0.73 7.22 0.09
C THR A 93 0.71 8.45 0.98
N PHE A 94 -0.29 8.60 1.87
CA PHE A 94 -0.35 9.73 2.79
C PHE A 94 0.73 9.72 3.87
N ARG A 95 1.33 8.55 4.16
CA ARG A 95 2.42 8.40 5.13
C ARG A 95 3.77 8.23 4.44
N HIS A 96 3.81 7.49 3.33
CA HIS A 96 5.02 7.13 2.60
C HIS A 96 4.84 7.32 1.08
N PRO A 97 4.79 8.57 0.58
CA PRO A 97 4.44 8.84 -0.82
C PRO A 97 5.44 8.22 -1.82
N LEU A 98 6.74 8.41 -1.61
CA LEU A 98 7.78 7.86 -2.50
C LEU A 98 7.84 6.33 -2.48
N TRP A 99 7.62 5.73 -1.31
CA TRP A 99 7.60 4.26 -1.21
C TRP A 99 6.34 3.66 -1.79
N SER A 100 5.21 4.35 -1.67
CA SER A 100 3.96 3.94 -2.31
C SER A 100 4.10 3.97 -3.83
N LEU A 101 4.70 5.03 -4.40
CA LEU A 101 5.00 5.08 -5.84
C LEU A 101 5.93 3.93 -6.27
N ARG A 102 7.02 3.69 -5.52
CA ARG A 102 7.92 2.56 -5.78
C ARG A 102 7.19 1.22 -5.69
N ALA A 103 6.28 1.08 -4.73
CA ALA A 103 5.51 -0.14 -4.52
C ALA A 103 4.45 -0.35 -5.61
N ASP A 104 3.78 0.71 -6.10
CA ASP A 104 2.87 0.65 -7.24
C ASP A 104 3.60 0.11 -8.48
N LEU A 105 4.77 0.67 -8.79
CA LEU A 105 5.60 0.20 -9.91
C LEU A 105 6.06 -1.26 -9.71
N ARG A 106 6.48 -1.64 -8.49
CA ARG A 106 6.87 -3.02 -8.16
C ARG A 106 5.68 -3.97 -8.29
N MET A 107 4.50 -3.59 -7.80
CA MET A 107 3.28 -4.39 -7.85
C MET A 107 2.83 -4.59 -9.30
N TRP A 108 2.84 -3.53 -10.10
CA TRP A 108 2.57 -3.59 -11.54
C TRP A 108 3.56 -4.50 -12.26
N TYR A 109 4.87 -4.37 -12.00
CA TYR A 109 5.89 -5.24 -12.58
C TYR A 109 5.69 -6.72 -12.21
N ARG A 110 5.37 -6.99 -10.94
CA ARG A 110 5.05 -8.35 -10.47
C ARG A 110 3.78 -8.90 -11.10
N PHE A 111 2.82 -8.04 -11.44
CA PHE A 111 1.61 -8.45 -12.15
C PHE A 111 1.93 -8.87 -13.58
N VAL A 112 2.61 -8.03 -14.36
CA VAL A 112 2.95 -8.33 -15.75
C VAL A 112 3.94 -9.50 -15.88
N THR A 113 4.74 -9.78 -14.85
CA THR A 113 5.64 -10.96 -14.81
C THR A 113 5.00 -12.20 -14.19
N GLY A 114 3.71 -12.16 -13.82
CA GLY A 114 2.99 -13.32 -13.27
C GLY A 114 3.41 -13.73 -11.84
N ARG A 115 4.12 -12.87 -11.11
CA ARG A 115 4.71 -13.15 -9.78
C ARG A 115 3.87 -12.66 -8.59
N MET A 116 2.74 -11.98 -8.82
CA MET A 116 1.93 -11.40 -7.75
C MET A 116 1.38 -12.42 -6.76
N LYS A 117 0.90 -13.58 -7.23
CA LYS A 117 0.32 -14.61 -6.36
C LYS A 117 1.30 -15.06 -5.28
N HIS A 118 2.56 -15.22 -5.65
CA HIS A 118 3.64 -15.60 -4.74
C HIS A 118 3.94 -14.50 -3.71
N GLU A 119 4.07 -13.25 -4.15
CA GLU A 119 4.34 -12.10 -3.27
C GLU A 119 3.20 -11.88 -2.26
N LEU A 120 1.94 -12.05 -2.68
CA LEU A 120 0.77 -11.97 -1.80
C LEU A 120 0.77 -13.06 -0.73
N ALA A 121 1.09 -14.30 -1.09
CA ALA A 121 1.19 -15.41 -0.14
C ALA A 121 2.27 -15.17 0.92
N ILE A 122 3.43 -14.64 0.51
CA ILE A 122 4.50 -14.25 1.44
C ILE A 122 3.99 -13.15 2.41
N ALA A 123 3.29 -12.14 1.87
CA ALA A 123 2.74 -11.04 2.66
C ALA A 123 1.57 -11.44 3.58
N GLY A 124 1.05 -12.67 3.45
CA GLY A 124 -0.08 -13.17 4.24
C GLY A 124 -1.46 -12.84 3.67
N VAL A 125 -1.54 -12.41 2.41
CA VAL A 125 -2.81 -12.13 1.74
C VAL A 125 -3.33 -13.44 1.11
N ARG A 126 -4.53 -13.84 1.51
CA ARG A 126 -5.22 -15.03 1.00
C ARG A 126 -5.96 -14.71 -0.32
N PRO A 127 -6.35 -15.73 -1.11
CA PRO A 127 -7.04 -15.52 -2.38
C PRO A 127 -8.37 -14.77 -2.27
N ASP A 128 -9.06 -14.89 -1.13
CA ASP A 128 -10.31 -14.18 -0.81
C ASP A 128 -10.09 -12.72 -0.36
N GLY A 129 -8.83 -12.27 -0.26
CA GLY A 129 -8.46 -10.95 0.22
C GLY A 129 -8.41 -10.83 1.75
N SER A 130 -8.59 -11.93 2.49
CA SER A 130 -8.35 -11.93 3.94
C SER A 130 -6.85 -11.95 4.24
N ILE A 131 -6.46 -11.38 5.38
CA ILE A 131 -5.06 -11.27 5.81
C ILE A 131 -4.84 -12.24 6.98
N ASP A 132 -3.79 -13.04 6.89
CA ASP A 132 -3.32 -13.89 7.99
C ASP A 132 -3.08 -13.05 9.27
N PRO A 133 -3.83 -13.30 10.37
CA PRO A 133 -3.69 -12.55 11.62
C PRO A 133 -2.26 -12.58 12.17
N ALA A 134 -1.53 -13.68 11.98
CA ALA A 134 -0.15 -13.80 12.46
C ALA A 134 0.85 -12.88 11.71
N LYS A 135 0.45 -12.34 10.55
CA LYS A 135 1.28 -11.47 9.71
C LYS A 135 0.84 -10.00 9.73
N GLN A 136 -0.17 -9.66 10.53
CA GLN A 136 -0.60 -8.27 10.74
C GLN A 136 0.35 -7.60 11.74
N ARG A 137 1.34 -6.87 11.23
CA ARG A 137 2.13 -5.94 12.07
C ARG A 137 1.48 -4.56 12.07
N PRO A 138 1.30 -3.93 13.25
CA PRO A 138 0.91 -2.52 13.31
C PRO A 138 2.00 -1.62 12.73
N LEU A 139 1.56 -0.43 12.32
CA LEU A 139 2.36 0.64 11.71
C LEU A 139 3.26 1.39 12.70
#